data_AF-A0A7C4GBI0-F1
#
_entry.id   AF-A0A7C4GBI0-F1
#
_cell.length_a   1.000
_cell.length_b   1.000
_cell.length_c   1.000
_cell.angle_alpha   90.00
_cell.angle_beta   90.00
_cell.angle_gamma   90.00
#
_symmetry.space_group_name_H-M   'P 1'
#
loop_
_entity.id
_entity.type
_entity.pdbx_description
1 polymer ?
#
loop_
_entity_poly.entity_id
_entity_poly.type
_entity_poly.pdbx_seq_one_letter_code
_entity_poly.pdbx_strand_id
1 'polypeptide(L)'
;GLKILLRDHSKTESLNAGWPISAIAGVLNVKLEKINAYSIGDPEERLTPKKIMEAIKIYKLSTILATLLILTLTIIVRKTLPWIL
;
A
#
# COMPACT_ATOMS: atom_id res chain seq x y z
N GLY A 1 1.84 -2.40 11.45
CA GLY A 1 1.08 -1.83 10.32
C GLY A 1 1.02 -0.31 10.36
N LEU A 2 -0.04 0.26 10.94
CA LEU A 2 -0.33 1.71 10.91
C LEU A 2 0.79 2.60 11.48
N LYS A 3 1.45 2.16 12.56
CA LYS A 3 2.61 2.85 13.15
C LYS A 3 3.73 3.08 12.11
N ILE A 4 4.09 2.04 11.35
CA ILE A 4 5.14 2.13 10.32
C ILE A 4 4.68 3.00 9.17
N LEU A 5 3.43 2.85 8.73
CA LEU A 5 2.84 3.69 7.70
C LEU A 5 3.01 5.18 8.04
N LEU A 6 2.53 5.61 9.20
CA LEU A 6 2.58 7.01 9.62
C LEU A 6 4.00 7.51 9.90
N ARG A 7 4.88 6.66 10.42
CA ARG A 7 6.27 7.02 10.74
C ARG A 7 7.14 7.16 9.49
N ASP A 8 6.95 6.29 8.50
CA ASP A 8 7.91 6.07 7.42
C ASP A 8 7.42 6.48 6.02
N HIS A 9 6.14 6.87 5.83
CA HIS A 9 5.61 7.20 4.50
C HIS A 9 6.34 8.36 3.80
N SER A 10 7.09 9.19 4.52
CA SER A 10 7.88 10.30 3.97
C SER A 10 9.33 9.92 3.66
N LYS A 11 9.77 8.69 3.95
CA LYS A 11 11.17 8.24 3.79
C LYS A 11 11.52 7.81 2.37
N THR A 12 10.60 7.92 1.41
CA THR A 12 10.87 7.68 -0.01
C THR A 12 10.86 9.00 -0.78
N GLU A 13 11.69 9.11 -1.81
CA GLU A 13 11.71 10.29 -2.71
C GLU A 13 10.36 10.54 -3.40
N SER A 14 9.64 9.47 -3.73
CA SER A 14 8.32 9.55 -4.35
C SER A 14 7.21 9.52 -3.28
N LEU A 15 6.42 10.60 -3.20
CA LEU A 15 5.22 10.64 -2.36
C LEU A 15 4.27 9.47 -2.65
N ASN A 16 4.20 9.03 -3.91
CA ASN A 16 3.36 7.89 -4.31
C ASN A 16 3.91 6.54 -3.82
N ALA A 17 5.23 6.43 -3.64
CA ALA A 17 5.86 5.17 -3.22
C ALA A 17 5.80 4.98 -1.69
N GLY A 18 5.88 6.07 -0.93
CA GLY A 18 6.09 5.98 0.52
C GLY A 18 4.93 5.38 1.29
N TRP A 19 3.69 5.74 0.94
CA TRP A 19 2.49 5.16 1.55
C TRP A 19 2.39 3.64 1.34
N PRO A 20 2.40 3.10 0.10
CA PRO A 20 2.27 1.66 -0.10
C PRO A 20 3.45 0.87 0.46
N ILE A 21 4.69 1.36 0.34
CA ILE A 21 5.88 0.65 0.84
C ILE A 21 5.85 0.57 2.37
N SER A 22 5.53 1.67 3.07
CA SER A 22 5.46 1.69 4.53
C SER A 22 4.30 0.88 5.08
N ALA A 23 3.17 0.83 4.37
CA ALA A 23 2.06 -0.03 4.72
C ALA A 23 2.46 -1.51 4.66
N ILE A 24 3.07 -1.95 3.56
CA ILE A 24 3.49 -3.35 3.37
C ILE A 24 4.59 -3.74 4.36
N ALA A 25 5.62 -2.90 4.54
CA ALA A 25 6.67 -3.14 5.53
C ALA A 25 6.10 -3.35 6.93
N GLY A 26 5.14 -2.49 7.32
CA GLY A 26 4.49 -2.56 8.62
C GLY A 26 3.50 -3.71 8.79
N VAL A 27 2.81 -4.16 7.74
CA VAL A 27 1.88 -5.31 7.82
C VAL A 27 2.64 -6.63 7.84
N LEU A 28 3.74 -6.71 7.08
CA LEU A 28 4.57 -7.90 7.01
C LEU A 28 5.62 -7.99 8.12
N ASN A 29 5.75 -6.97 8.96
CA ASN A 29 6.76 -6.84 10.03
C ASN A 29 8.19 -6.99 9.51
N VAL A 30 8.47 -6.43 8.34
CA VAL A 30 9.80 -6.50 7.71
C VAL A 30 10.37 -5.10 7.50
N LYS A 31 11.69 -5.07 7.38
CA LYS A 31 12.42 -3.90 6.89
C LYS A 31 12.62 -4.00 5.37
N LEU A 32 12.18 -2.98 4.64
CA LEU A 32 12.40 -2.85 3.20
C LEU A 32 13.45 -1.78 2.93
N GLU A 33 14.49 -2.14 2.19
CA GLU A 33 15.61 -1.25 1.90
C GLU A 33 15.88 -1.18 0.40
N LYS A 34 16.21 0.03 -0.05
CA LYS A 34 16.81 0.26 -1.37
C LYS A 34 18.10 1.03 -1.12
N ILE A 35 19.21 0.48 -1.63
CA ILE A 35 20.55 1.05 -1.47
C ILE A 35 20.52 2.53 -1.88
N ASN A 36 21.04 3.39 -1.00
CA ASN A 36 21.12 4.85 -1.18
C ASN A 36 19.78 5.56 -1.39
N ALA A 37 18.64 4.95 -1.06
CA ALA A 37 17.33 5.58 -1.28
C ALA A 37 16.44 5.56 -0.04
N TYR A 38 16.13 4.39 0.52
CA TYR A 38 15.25 4.32 1.69
C TYR A 38 15.51 3.09 2.55
N SER A 39 15.07 3.20 3.80
CA SER A 39 15.07 2.14 4.80
C SER A 39 13.78 2.29 5.63
N ILE A 40 12.82 1.39 5.41
CA ILE A 40 11.43 1.52 5.87
C ILE A 40 11.01 0.29 6.65
N GLY A 41 10.32 0.49 7.78
CA GLY A 41 9.90 -0.60 8.66
C GLY A 41 10.95 -1.01 9.69
N ASP A 42 10.60 -2.03 10.45
CA ASP A 42 11.41 -2.60 11.53
C ASP A 42 11.70 -4.08 11.19
N PRO A 43 12.91 -4.60 11.44
CA PRO A 43 13.34 -5.95 11.03
C PRO A 43 12.87 -7.04 12.02
N GLU A 44 11.60 -7.02 12.41
CA GLU A 44 11.02 -7.98 13.37
C GLU A 44 10.91 -9.40 12.78
N GLU A 45 10.66 -9.49 11.48
CA GLU A 45 10.67 -10.73 10.71
C GLU A 45 11.70 -10.69 9.57
N ARG A 46 12.24 -11.86 9.22
CA ARG A 46 13.20 -12.00 8.13
C ARG A 46 12.52 -11.86 6.77
N LEU A 47 13.21 -11.22 5.83
CA LEU A 47 12.84 -11.27 4.42
C LEU A 47 13.01 -12.71 3.90
N THR A 48 11.90 -13.30 3.48
CA THR A 48 11.85 -14.65 2.92
C THR A 48 10.95 -14.67 1.69
N PRO A 49 11.09 -15.66 0.79
CA PRO A 49 10.18 -15.81 -0.35
C PRO A 49 8.69 -15.90 0.07
N LYS A 50 8.40 -16.42 1.27
CA LYS A 50 7.04 -16.46 1.83
C LYS A 50 6.44 -15.05 1.96
N LYS A 51 7.23 -14.05 2.35
CA LYS A 51 6.79 -12.64 2.46
C LYS A 51 6.35 -12.06 1.12
N ILE A 52 6.94 -12.50 0.00
CA ILE A 52 6.50 -12.11 -1.34
C ILE A 52 5.08 -12.63 -1.60
N MET A 53 4.82 -13.89 -1.24
CA MET A 53 3.49 -14.48 -1.40
C MET A 53 2.44 -13.80 -0.51
N GLU A 54 2.81 -13.43 0.72
CA GLU A 54 1.95 -12.64 1.62
C GLU A 54 1.68 -11.24 1.06
N ALA A 55 2.70 -10.54 0.54
CA ALA A 55 2.55 -9.24 -0.11
C ALA A 55 1.59 -9.31 -1.31
N ILE A 56 1.72 -10.36 -2.15
CA ILE A 56 0.83 -10.56 -3.31
C ILE A 56 -0.61 -10.80 -2.87
N LYS A 57 -0.86 -11.54 -1.77
CA LYS A 57 -2.21 -11.73 -1.24
C LYS A 57 -2.83 -10.41 -0.80
N ILE A 58 -2.05 -9.58 -0.09
CA ILE A 58 -2.50 -8.24 0.34
C ILE A 58 -2.79 -7.38 -0.88
N TYR A 59 -1.88 -7.33 -1.87
CA TYR A 59 -2.07 -6.59 -3.12
C TYR A 59 -3.36 -7.00 -3.84
N LYS A 60 -3.61 -8.31 -4.02
CA LYS A 60 -4.84 -8.80 -4.66
C LYS A 60 -6.10 -8.31 -3.93
N LEU A 61 -6.12 -8.40 -2.60
CA LEU A 61 -7.23 -7.91 -1.80
C LEU A 61 -7.41 -6.40 -1.94
N SER A 62 -6.33 -5.63 -1.82
CA SER A 62 -6.35 -4.17 -1.98
C SER A 62 -6.86 -3.75 -3.37
N THR A 63 -6.45 -4.44 -4.43
CA THR A 63 -6.92 -4.17 -5.79
C THR A 63 -8.42 -4.45 -5.94
N ILE A 64 -8.92 -5.54 -5.38
CA ILE A 64 -10.37 -5.85 -5.37
C ILE A 64 -11.15 -4.75 -4.65
N LEU A 65 -10.71 -4.36 -3.45
CA LEU A 65 -11.36 -3.32 -2.65
C LEU A 65 -11.34 -1.96 -3.37
N ALA A 66 -10.21 -1.56 -3.94
CA ALA A 66 -10.09 -0.32 -4.69
C ALA A 66 -10.99 -0.32 -5.93
N THR A 67 -11.06 -1.46 -6.64
CA THR A 67 -11.93 -1.62 -7.81
C THR A 67 -13.40 -1.47 -7.42
N LEU A 68 -13.84 -2.16 -6.36
CA LEU A 68 -15.22 -2.07 -5.86
C LEU A 68 -15.56 -0.65 -5.42
N LEU A 69 -14.63 0.04 -4.74
CA LEU A 69 -14.82 1.43 -4.34
C LEU A 69 -14.99 2.35 -5.55
N ILE A 70 -14.09 2.26 -6.53
CA ILE A 70 -14.17 3.09 -7.74
C ILE A 70 -15.45 2.79 -8.51
N LEU A 71 -15.82 1.53 -8.72
CA LEU A 71 -17.06 1.15 -9.38
C LEU A 71 -18.29 1.72 -8.67
N THR A 72 -18.33 1.63 -7.34
CA THR A 72 -19.42 2.15 -6.53
C THR A 72 -19.52 3.67 -6.67
N LEU A 73 -18.40 4.39 -6.57
CA LEU A 73 -18.35 5.84 -6.76
C LEU A 73 -18.80 6.24 -8.16
N THR A 74 -18.36 5.54 -9.21
CA THR A 74 -18.79 5.79 -10.59
C THR A 74 -20.29 5.59 -10.76
N ILE A 75 -20.87 4.53 -10.19
CA ILE A 75 -22.33 4.30 -10.23
C ILE A 75 -23.09 5.43 -9.52
N ILE A 76 -22.60 5.89 -8.37
CA ILE A 76 -23.20 6.99 -7.63
C ILE A 76 -23.16 8.28 -8.46
N VAL A 77 -21.98 8.67 -8.96
CA VAL A 77 -21.80 9.89 -9.75
C VAL A 77 -22.68 9.86 -11.00
N ARG A 78 -22.75 8.75 -11.73
CA ARG A 78 -23.61 8.63 -12.92
C ARG A 78 -25.09 8.81 -12.58
N LYS A 79 -25.54 8.38 -11.40
CA LYS A 79 -26.94 8.54 -10.96
C LYS A 79 -27.27 9.94 -10.48
N THR A 80 -26.34 10.63 -9.83
CA THR A 80 -26.58 11.94 -9.19
C THR A 80 -26.17 13.12 -10.06
N LEU A 81 -25.15 12.95 -10.90
CA LEU A 81 -24.52 13.97 -11.73
C LEU A 81 -24.30 13.43 -13.17
N PRO A 82 -25.39 13.07 -13.89
CA PRO A 82 -25.30 12.40 -15.19
C PRO A 82 -24.67 13.24 -16.31
N TRP A 83 -24.39 14.53 -16.06
CA TRP A 83 -23.72 15.43 -17.01
C TRP A 83 -22.20 15.49 -16.83
N ILE A 84 -21.63 14.87 -15.78
CA ILE A 84 -20.18 14.89 -15.49
C ILE A 84 -19.46 13.68 -16.09
N LEU A 85 -20.15 12.55 -16.20
CA LEU A 85 -19.67 11.26 -16.73
C LEU A 85 -20.73 10.63 -17.63
#